data_AF-A0A8S9RJ33-F1
#
_entry.id   AF-A0A8S9RJ33-F1
#
_cell.length_a   1.000
_cell.length_b   1.000
_cell.length_c   1.000
_cell.angle_alpha   90.00
_cell.angle_beta   90.00
_cell.angle_gamma   90.00
#
_symmetry.space_group_name_H-M   'P 1'
#
loop_
_entity.id
_entity.type
_entity.pdbx_description
1 polymer ?
#
loop_
_entity_poly.entity_id
_entity_poly.type
_entity_poly.pdbx_seq_one_letter_code
_entity_poly.pdbx_strand_id
1 'polypeptide(L)'
;IQTYNDAKHYAISAKIPEFSNKNRTLVVQYSVKIEQDIECGGAYIKLLSGYVNQKQFGGDTPYSLMFGPDICGTQTKKLHVILSYQGQNYPIKKDLQCETDKLNHFYTFILRPDASYSVLVDNKEREFGNMYTDWDILPPRKIKVKNAKKPVDWDDREYIDDPDDVKPKGYDSIPREIKDQKAEEPEDWDEEENGPWEAPKIPNPAYKGPWKAKLELLCFFFCCLAEFEDDPDLYVLKPIKYIGIEVWQVTSRSSLE
;
A
#
# COMPACT_ATOMS: atom_id res chain seq x y z
N ILE A 1 13.81 30.73 8.18
CA ILE A 1 12.84 30.46 9.28
C ILE A 1 13.46 29.41 10.19
N GLN A 2 13.59 29.67 11.49
CA GLN A 2 14.22 28.73 12.44
C GLN A 2 13.21 28.28 13.50
N THR A 3 13.20 26.98 13.80
CA THR A 3 12.44 26.40 14.92
C THR A 3 13.14 26.67 16.26
N TYR A 4 12.38 26.88 17.35
CA TYR A 4 12.95 27.39 18.61
C TYR A 4 12.63 26.59 19.87
N ASN A 5 11.40 26.09 19.99
CA ASN A 5 10.96 25.21 21.07
C ASN A 5 11.14 23.73 20.69
N ASP A 6 11.69 22.95 21.62
CA ASP A 6 11.79 21.51 21.54
C ASP A 6 10.42 20.83 21.70
N ALA A 7 10.31 19.59 21.20
CA ALA A 7 9.11 18.75 21.25
C ALA A 7 7.82 19.48 20.86
N LYS A 8 7.85 20.19 19.72
CA LYS A 8 6.68 20.91 19.19
C LYS A 8 6.41 20.61 17.73
N HIS A 9 5.13 20.66 17.39
CA HIS A 9 4.67 20.79 16.01
C HIS A 9 4.77 22.25 15.57
N TYR A 10 5.38 22.46 14.41
CA TYR A 10 5.42 23.74 13.71
C TYR A 10 4.57 23.62 12.47
N ALA A 11 3.64 24.55 12.28
CA ALA A 11 2.88 24.69 11.06
C ALA A 11 2.89 26.16 10.65
N ILE A 12 3.56 26.47 9.55
CA ILE A 12 3.59 27.79 8.94
C ILE A 12 3.34 27.65 7.45
N SER A 13 2.57 28.57 6.87
CA SER A 13 2.34 28.59 5.44
C SER A 13 2.38 30.01 4.89
N ALA A 14 2.83 30.14 3.65
CA ALA A 14 2.87 31.38 2.91
C ALA A 14 2.06 31.25 1.61
N LYS A 15 1.34 32.31 1.26
CA LYS A 15 0.63 32.41 -0.01
C LYS A 15 1.59 32.86 -1.10
N ILE A 16 1.49 32.22 -2.26
CA ILE A 16 2.26 32.56 -3.46
C ILE A 16 1.30 32.86 -4.62
N PRO A 17 1.77 33.50 -5.71
CA PRO A 17 0.97 33.61 -6.93
C PRO A 17 0.53 32.23 -7.39
N GLU A 18 -0.76 32.07 -7.67
CA GLU A 18 -1.31 30.78 -8.06
C GLU A 18 -0.80 30.37 -9.44
N PHE A 19 -0.33 29.13 -9.57
CA PHE A 19 0.18 28.62 -10.84
C PHE A 19 -0.09 27.13 -11.02
N SER A 20 0.03 26.66 -12.26
CA SER A 20 0.01 25.25 -12.64
C SER A 20 1.27 24.92 -13.42
N ASN A 21 1.76 23.69 -13.27
CA ASN A 21 2.89 23.16 -14.04
C ASN A 21 2.47 22.49 -15.35
N LYS A 22 1.20 22.58 -15.78
CA LYS A 22 0.78 22.04 -17.08
C LYS A 22 1.63 22.64 -18.22
N ASN A 23 2.21 21.78 -19.04
CA ASN A 23 3.13 22.09 -20.13
C ASN A 23 4.41 22.85 -19.71
N ARG A 24 4.78 22.83 -18.42
CA ARG A 24 5.97 23.53 -17.90
C ARG A 24 6.71 22.65 -16.90
N THR A 25 8.02 22.83 -16.81
CA THR A 25 8.81 22.19 -15.77
C THR A 25 8.55 22.87 -14.42
N LEU A 26 8.18 22.09 -13.41
CA LEU A 26 8.15 22.52 -12.01
C LEU A 26 9.54 22.37 -11.41
N VAL A 27 10.05 23.42 -10.77
CA VAL A 27 11.29 23.39 -10.01
C VAL A 27 10.98 23.88 -8.61
N VAL A 28 11.33 23.06 -7.61
CA VAL A 28 11.17 23.37 -6.20
C VAL A 28 12.54 23.25 -5.56
N GLN A 29 13.05 24.36 -5.05
CA GLN A 29 14.35 24.41 -4.40
C GLN A 29 14.24 25.22 -3.12
N TYR A 30 14.88 24.70 -2.07
CA TYR A 30 15.05 25.41 -0.80
C TYR A 30 16.31 24.89 -0.11
N SER A 31 16.79 25.63 0.88
CA SER A 31 17.94 25.22 1.67
C SER A 31 17.55 24.90 3.10
N VAL A 32 18.21 23.89 3.65
CA VAL A 32 18.00 23.41 5.01
C VAL A 32 19.34 23.34 5.69
N LYS A 33 19.39 23.92 6.89
CA LYS A 33 20.49 23.77 7.82
C LYS A 33 19.96 23.23 9.15
N ILE A 34 20.45 22.07 9.54
CA ILE A 34 20.13 21.45 10.84
C ILE A 34 21.32 21.72 11.77
N GLU A 35 21.21 22.76 12.59
CA GLU A 35 22.37 23.25 13.37
C GLU A 35 22.76 22.35 14.55
N GLN A 36 21.86 21.46 14.97
CA GLN A 36 22.02 20.57 16.11
C GLN A 36 21.92 19.11 15.68
N ASP A 37 22.39 18.21 16.54
CA ASP A 37 22.16 16.78 16.36
C ASP A 37 20.67 16.50 16.60
N ILE A 38 19.89 16.50 15.52
CA ILE A 38 18.45 16.26 15.60
C ILE A 38 18.21 14.79 15.94
N GLU A 39 17.54 14.53 17.06
CA GLU A 39 17.17 13.16 17.43
C GLU A 39 16.04 12.67 16.54
N CYS A 40 14.99 13.48 16.39
CA CYS A 40 13.91 13.21 15.47
C CYS A 40 13.20 14.51 15.06
N GLY A 41 13.07 14.75 13.77
CA GLY A 41 12.26 15.80 13.20
C GLY A 41 12.38 15.93 11.68
N GLY A 42 11.31 16.46 11.10
CA GLY A 42 11.23 16.77 9.68
C GLY A 42 11.79 18.17 9.37
N ALA A 43 12.28 18.34 8.15
CA ALA A 43 12.58 19.65 7.56
C ALA A 43 12.14 19.72 6.09
N TYR A 44 11.00 19.08 5.79
CA TYR A 44 10.36 19.08 4.48
C TYR A 44 9.36 20.23 4.30
N ILE A 45 9.08 20.54 3.03
CA ILE A 45 8.05 21.50 2.61
C ILE A 45 6.88 20.78 1.94
N LYS A 46 5.70 21.39 2.01
CA LYS A 46 4.47 20.97 1.34
C LYS A 46 4.03 22.06 0.36
N LEU A 47 3.73 21.69 -0.88
CA LEU A 47 3.03 22.56 -1.83
C LEU A 47 1.54 22.27 -1.75
N LEU A 48 0.74 23.31 -1.57
CA LEU A 48 -0.69 23.21 -1.30
C LEU A 48 -1.50 23.87 -2.40
N SER A 49 -2.67 23.28 -2.66
CA SER A 49 -3.58 23.78 -3.69
C SER A 49 -4.40 24.98 -3.24
N GLY A 50 -5.01 25.69 -4.19
CA GLY A 50 -5.91 26.82 -3.87
C GLY A 50 -7.19 26.45 -3.11
N TYR A 51 -7.51 25.16 -3.02
CA TYR A 51 -8.72 24.64 -2.38
C TYR A 51 -8.59 24.46 -0.86
N VAL A 52 -7.38 24.60 -0.29
CA VAL A 52 -7.17 24.41 1.15
C VAL A 52 -7.44 25.68 1.94
N ASN A 53 -7.97 25.52 3.15
CA ASN A 53 -8.10 26.62 4.10
C ASN A 53 -6.77 26.84 4.82
N GLN A 54 -6.03 27.87 4.42
CA GLN A 54 -4.72 28.20 4.98
C GLN A 54 -4.74 28.38 6.52
N LYS A 55 -5.84 28.87 7.09
CA LYS A 55 -5.96 29.07 8.55
C LYS A 55 -6.07 27.78 9.34
N GLN A 56 -6.39 26.66 8.68
CA GLN A 56 -6.50 25.33 9.27
C GLN A 56 -5.34 24.43 8.82
N PHE A 57 -4.26 25.01 8.31
CA PHE A 57 -3.10 24.25 7.87
C PHE A 57 -2.48 23.44 9.01
N GLY A 58 -2.28 22.14 8.77
CA GLY A 58 -1.73 21.16 9.70
C GLY A 58 -1.39 19.84 9.01
N GLY A 59 -1.12 18.80 9.79
CA GLY A 59 -0.66 17.48 9.31
C GLY A 59 -1.55 16.87 8.23
N ASP A 60 -2.87 16.89 8.46
CA ASP A 60 -3.87 16.27 7.59
C ASP A 60 -4.28 17.13 6.39
N THR A 61 -3.69 18.33 6.23
CA THR A 61 -4.06 19.21 5.12
C THR A 61 -3.63 18.59 3.79
N PRO A 62 -4.54 18.43 2.80
CA PRO A 62 -4.18 17.91 1.49
C PRO A 62 -3.11 18.76 0.81
N TYR A 63 -2.04 18.12 0.37
CA TYR A 63 -0.97 18.73 -0.41
C TYR A 63 -0.94 18.17 -1.83
N SER A 64 -0.09 18.74 -2.67
CA SER A 64 0.19 18.27 -4.05
C SER A 64 1.57 17.64 -4.15
N LEU A 65 2.53 18.16 -3.38
CA LEU A 65 3.89 17.65 -3.24
C LEU A 65 4.31 17.83 -1.79
N MET A 66 4.93 16.80 -1.20
CA MET A 66 5.77 16.92 -0.01
C MET A 66 7.20 16.55 -0.40
N PHE A 67 8.15 17.43 -0.12
CA PHE A 67 9.54 17.25 -0.52
C PHE A 67 10.49 17.72 0.58
N GLY A 68 11.44 16.87 0.95
CA GLY A 68 12.52 17.26 1.86
C GLY A 68 13.00 16.20 2.84
N PRO A 69 14.03 16.51 3.63
CA PRO A 69 14.63 15.58 4.56
C PRO A 69 13.74 15.36 5.80
N ASP A 70 13.80 14.13 6.31
CA ASP A 70 13.16 13.68 7.54
C ASP A 70 14.10 12.72 8.27
N ILE A 71 14.50 13.14 9.46
CA ILE A 71 15.49 12.45 10.28
C ILE A 71 14.80 12.00 11.55
N CYS A 72 14.78 10.72 11.84
CA CYS A 72 14.28 10.17 13.08
C CYS A 72 15.14 8.99 13.55
N GLY A 73 15.98 9.27 14.53
CA GLY A 73 16.97 8.36 15.10
C GLY A 73 18.02 7.93 14.07
N THR A 74 18.59 6.75 14.30
CA THR A 74 19.55 6.13 13.39
C THR A 74 18.89 5.39 12.23
N GLN A 75 17.59 5.10 12.33
CA GLN A 75 16.86 4.25 11.39
C GLN A 75 16.18 5.04 10.26
N THR A 76 15.82 6.30 10.49
CA THR A 76 15.11 7.12 9.50
C THR A 76 15.98 8.33 9.14
N LYS A 77 16.53 8.33 7.93
CA LYS A 77 17.30 9.45 7.36
C LYS A 77 16.90 9.63 5.91
N LYS A 78 15.62 9.95 5.69
CA LYS A 78 14.99 9.85 4.38
C LYS A 78 14.78 11.22 3.76
N LEU A 79 15.03 11.30 2.46
CA LEU A 79 14.60 12.43 1.63
C LEU A 79 13.24 12.06 1.03
N HIS A 80 12.17 12.59 1.62
CA HIS A 80 10.81 12.35 1.13
C HIS A 80 10.58 13.04 -0.20
N VAL A 81 9.98 12.31 -1.13
CA VAL A 81 9.37 12.85 -2.34
C VAL A 81 8.00 12.17 -2.49
N ILE A 82 6.95 12.87 -2.07
CA ILE A 82 5.59 12.32 -2.03
C ILE A 82 4.70 13.17 -2.94
N LEU A 83 4.07 12.52 -3.91
CA LEU A 83 3.17 13.15 -4.87
C LEU A 83 1.73 12.76 -4.55
N SER A 84 0.83 13.72 -4.60
CA SER A 84 -0.58 13.48 -4.32
C SER A 84 -1.36 13.38 -5.63
N TYR A 85 -2.02 12.24 -5.84
CA TYR A 85 -2.82 11.97 -7.03
C TYR A 85 -4.20 11.46 -6.61
N GLN A 86 -5.27 12.03 -7.19
CA GLN A 86 -6.68 11.69 -6.89
C GLN A 86 -7.04 11.65 -5.38
N GLY A 87 -6.35 12.44 -4.55
CA GLY A 87 -6.61 12.52 -3.11
C GLY A 87 -5.84 11.50 -2.26
N GLN A 88 -5.02 10.65 -2.86
CA GLN A 88 -4.09 9.76 -2.18
C GLN A 88 -2.65 10.29 -2.28
N ASN A 89 -1.80 9.92 -1.33
CA ASN A 89 -0.39 10.31 -1.27
C ASN A 89 0.48 9.12 -1.63
N TYR A 90 1.31 9.27 -2.65
CA TYR A 90 2.19 8.24 -3.16
C TYR A 90 3.63 8.63 -2.83
N PRO A 91 4.30 7.96 -1.86
CA PRO A 91 5.72 8.13 -1.65
C PRO A 91 6.51 7.50 -2.78
N ILE A 92 7.68 8.06 -3.07
CA ILE A 92 8.63 7.47 -4.02
C ILE A 92 9.07 6.08 -3.52
N LYS A 93 9.19 5.12 -4.42
CA LYS A 93 9.64 3.75 -4.10
C LYS A 93 11.11 3.68 -3.70
N LYS A 94 11.92 4.57 -4.27
CA LYS A 94 13.36 4.61 -4.06
C LYS A 94 13.66 5.10 -2.65
N ASP A 95 14.59 4.43 -1.97
CA ASP A 95 15.06 4.85 -0.65
C ASP A 95 16.13 5.95 -0.80
N LEU A 96 15.69 7.20 -0.76
CA LEU A 96 16.56 8.36 -0.87
C LEU A 96 17.04 8.78 0.51
N GLN A 97 18.36 8.89 0.68
CA GLN A 97 18.97 9.31 1.93
C GLN A 97 19.19 10.82 1.94
N CYS A 98 18.98 11.48 3.09
CA CYS A 98 19.27 12.89 3.27
C CYS A 98 20.62 13.14 3.92
N GLU A 99 21.15 14.35 3.75
CA GLU A 99 22.38 14.78 4.42
C GLU A 99 22.11 14.98 5.92
N THR A 100 23.07 14.59 6.76
CA THR A 100 22.93 14.65 8.24
C THR A 100 24.04 15.42 8.92
N ASP A 101 24.85 16.16 8.17
CA ASP A 101 25.84 17.06 8.77
C ASP A 101 25.18 18.39 9.21
N LYS A 102 25.97 19.28 9.80
CA LYS A 102 25.49 20.56 10.37
C LYS A 102 25.61 21.74 9.39
N LEU A 103 25.91 21.46 8.12
CA LEU A 103 26.06 22.44 7.07
C LEU A 103 24.70 22.76 6.44
N ASN A 104 24.70 23.78 5.58
CA ASN A 104 23.54 24.13 4.79
C ASN A 104 23.54 23.28 3.52
N HIS A 105 22.42 22.61 3.24
CA HIS A 105 22.23 21.83 2.02
C HIS A 105 21.07 22.36 1.20
N PHE A 106 21.25 22.38 -0.12
CA PHE A 106 20.22 22.75 -1.08
C PHE A 106 19.53 21.52 -1.62
N TYR A 107 18.23 21.39 -1.38
CA TYR A 107 17.41 20.31 -1.91
C TYR A 107 16.59 20.83 -3.07
N THR A 108 16.71 20.19 -4.24
CA THR A 108 16.01 20.58 -5.46
C THR A 108 15.24 19.40 -6.04
N PHE A 109 13.96 19.61 -6.31
CA PHE A 109 13.11 18.69 -7.05
C PHE A 109 12.68 19.32 -8.36
N ILE A 110 12.87 18.60 -9.46
CA ILE A 110 12.52 19.03 -10.81
C ILE A 110 11.55 18.02 -11.38
N LEU A 111 10.37 18.45 -11.83
CA LEU A 111 9.37 17.63 -12.51
C LEU A 111 9.06 18.20 -13.89
N ARG A 112 9.27 17.40 -14.93
CA ARG A 112 9.16 17.81 -16.34
C ARG A 112 7.83 17.35 -16.97
N PRO A 113 7.41 17.96 -18.10
CA PRO A 113 6.16 17.60 -18.79
C PRO A 113 6.08 16.19 -19.37
N ASP A 114 7.20 15.50 -19.51
CA ASP A 114 7.29 14.09 -19.94
C ASP A 114 7.16 13.10 -18.77
N ALA A 115 6.73 13.59 -17.60
CA ALA A 115 6.67 12.86 -16.34
C ALA A 115 8.04 12.34 -15.84
N SER A 116 9.15 12.85 -16.38
CA SER A 116 10.47 12.63 -15.80
C SER A 116 10.73 13.57 -14.63
N TYR A 117 11.52 13.11 -13.65
CA TYR A 117 11.94 13.93 -12.52
C TYR A 117 13.44 13.83 -12.27
N SER A 118 13.99 14.84 -11.61
CA SER A 118 15.35 14.83 -11.06
C SER A 118 15.32 15.35 -9.62
N VAL A 119 16.11 14.73 -8.75
CA VAL A 119 16.39 15.21 -7.40
C VAL A 119 17.86 15.59 -7.34
N LEU A 120 18.13 16.85 -6.99
CA LEU A 120 19.49 17.34 -6.78
C LEU A 120 19.69 17.70 -5.31
N VAL A 121 20.87 17.38 -4.80
CA VAL A 121 21.36 17.85 -3.49
C VAL A 121 22.64 18.62 -3.74
N ASP A 122 22.70 19.86 -3.26
CA ASP A 122 23.83 20.78 -3.48
C ASP A 122 24.19 20.96 -4.97
N ASN A 123 23.15 21.12 -5.79
CA ASN A 123 23.24 21.24 -7.26
C ASN A 123 23.85 20.02 -7.97
N LYS A 124 24.01 18.88 -7.29
CA LYS A 124 24.44 17.61 -7.89
C LYS A 124 23.23 16.70 -8.02
N GLU A 125 22.98 16.19 -9.23
CA GLU A 125 21.92 15.19 -9.45
C GLU A 125 22.24 13.93 -8.66
N ARG A 126 21.36 13.60 -7.72
CA ARG A 126 21.43 12.40 -6.89
C ARG A 126 20.55 11.29 -7.43
N GLU A 127 19.39 11.66 -7.97
CA GLU A 127 18.42 10.73 -8.50
C GLU A 127 17.73 11.29 -9.73
N PHE A 128 17.40 10.41 -10.68
CA PHE A 128 16.58 10.75 -11.83
C PHE A 128 15.66 9.57 -12.14
N GLY A 129 14.51 9.85 -12.76
CA GLY A 129 13.62 8.77 -13.12
C GLY A 129 12.32 9.26 -13.72
N ASN A 130 11.29 8.42 -13.59
CA ASN A 130 10.00 8.66 -14.20
C ASN A 130 8.85 8.30 -13.25
N MET A 131 7.77 9.09 -13.27
CA MET A 131 6.61 8.89 -12.41
C MET A 131 5.92 7.54 -12.61
N TYR A 132 5.90 7.00 -13.84
CA TYR A 132 5.26 5.72 -14.15
C TYR A 132 5.98 4.52 -13.50
N THR A 133 7.27 4.64 -13.17
CA THR A 133 8.06 3.53 -12.61
C THR A 133 8.29 3.70 -11.11
N ASP A 134 8.57 4.93 -10.69
CA ASP A 134 9.14 5.21 -9.37
C ASP A 134 8.07 5.52 -8.31
N TRP A 135 6.78 5.60 -8.72
CA TRP A 135 5.61 5.66 -7.84
C TRP A 135 4.56 4.62 -8.27
N ASP A 136 3.74 4.19 -7.31
CA ASP A 136 2.58 3.30 -7.54
C ASP A 136 1.29 4.11 -7.80
N ILE A 137 1.36 5.13 -8.66
CA ILE A 137 0.19 6.00 -8.95
C ILE A 137 -0.79 5.32 -9.91
N LEU A 138 -0.28 4.78 -11.02
CA LEU A 138 -1.07 4.07 -12.01
C LEU A 138 -0.83 2.57 -11.89
N PRO A 139 -1.82 1.72 -12.22
CA PRO A 139 -1.60 0.28 -12.29
C PRO A 139 -0.45 -0.05 -13.25
N PRO A 140 0.26 -1.17 -13.05
CA PRO A 140 1.37 -1.54 -13.91
C PRO A 140 0.90 -1.71 -15.36
N ARG A 141 1.67 -1.17 -16.31
CA ARG A 141 1.45 -1.33 -17.76
C ARG A 141 1.51 -2.82 -18.14
N LYS A 142 0.37 -3.50 -18.13
CA LYS A 142 0.24 -4.85 -18.70
C LYS A 142 0.08 -4.70 -20.21
N ILE A 143 1.13 -5.00 -20.97
CA ILE A 143 1.10 -5.00 -22.44
C ILE A 143 0.15 -6.12 -22.88
N LYS A 144 -1.07 -5.79 -23.31
CA LYS A 144 -1.90 -6.73 -24.07
C LYS A 144 -1.14 -7.06 -25.36
N VAL A 145 -0.65 -8.29 -25.50
CA VAL A 145 -0.03 -8.75 -26.75
C VAL A 145 -1.13 -8.70 -27.81
N LYS A 146 -1.02 -7.75 -28.74
CA LYS A 146 -2.05 -7.40 -29.73
C LYS A 146 -2.53 -8.59 -30.61
N ASN A 147 -1.76 -9.68 -30.62
CA ASN A 147 -2.03 -10.93 -31.33
C ASN A 147 -1.97 -12.19 -30.44
N ALA A 148 -2.12 -12.06 -29.11
CA ALA A 148 -2.21 -13.25 -28.25
C ALA A 148 -3.48 -14.02 -28.60
N LYS A 149 -3.30 -15.16 -29.27
CA LYS A 149 -4.34 -16.16 -29.39
C LYS A 149 -4.33 -16.97 -28.11
N LYS A 150 -5.51 -17.12 -27.50
CA LYS A 150 -5.73 -18.05 -26.41
C LYS A 150 -5.24 -19.45 -26.86
N PRO A 151 -4.30 -20.08 -26.13
CA PRO A 151 -3.89 -21.45 -26.36
C PRO A 151 -5.09 -22.40 -26.41
N VAL A 152 -4.98 -23.48 -27.17
CA VAL A 152 -6.08 -24.46 -27.34
C VAL A 152 -6.36 -25.21 -26.03
N ASP A 153 -5.37 -25.30 -25.15
CA ASP A 153 -5.38 -25.91 -23.82
C ASP A 153 -5.77 -24.93 -22.69
N TRP A 154 -6.32 -23.77 -23.03
CA TRP A 154 -6.71 -22.78 -22.04
C TRP A 154 -7.96 -23.19 -21.25
N ASP A 155 -7.82 -23.22 -19.93
CA ASP A 155 -8.88 -23.56 -18.99
C ASP A 155 -9.68 -22.31 -18.57
N ASP A 156 -10.98 -22.30 -18.85
CA ASP A 156 -11.89 -21.19 -18.51
C ASP A 156 -12.56 -21.33 -17.14
N ARG A 157 -12.25 -22.40 -16.39
CA ARG A 157 -12.86 -22.63 -15.09
C ARG A 157 -12.34 -21.61 -14.07
N GLU A 158 -13.27 -20.88 -13.44
CA GLU A 158 -12.95 -19.92 -12.37
C GLU A 158 -12.48 -20.61 -11.09
N TYR A 159 -12.95 -21.83 -10.86
CA TYR A 159 -12.60 -22.67 -9.72
C TYR A 159 -12.13 -24.04 -10.20
N ILE A 160 -11.08 -24.56 -9.57
CA ILE A 160 -10.60 -25.94 -9.72
C ILE A 160 -10.67 -26.65 -8.39
N ASP A 161 -10.68 -27.98 -8.40
CA ASP A 161 -10.50 -28.75 -7.18
C ASP A 161 -9.10 -28.46 -6.61
N ASP A 162 -9.04 -28.17 -5.32
CA ASP A 162 -7.83 -27.94 -4.54
C ASP A 162 -6.93 -29.18 -4.65
N PRO A 163 -5.78 -29.10 -5.34
CA PRO A 163 -4.91 -30.26 -5.53
C PRO A 163 -4.28 -30.73 -4.20
N ASP A 164 -4.26 -29.87 -3.17
CA ASP A 164 -3.76 -30.16 -1.84
C ASP A 164 -4.86 -30.68 -0.90
N ASP A 165 -6.14 -30.55 -1.26
CA ASP A 165 -7.27 -31.15 -0.53
C ASP A 165 -7.44 -32.63 -0.92
N VAL A 166 -6.63 -33.47 -0.31
CA VAL A 166 -6.68 -34.91 -0.52
C VAL A 166 -7.69 -35.55 0.43
N LYS A 167 -8.56 -36.40 -0.13
CA LYS A 167 -9.50 -37.22 0.64
C LYS A 167 -8.79 -37.98 1.78
N PRO A 168 -9.22 -37.79 3.05
CA PRO A 168 -8.60 -38.47 4.18
C PRO A 168 -8.67 -39.99 4.07
N LYS A 169 -7.57 -40.66 4.43
CA LYS A 169 -7.50 -42.13 4.45
C LYS A 169 -8.54 -42.69 5.43
N GLY A 170 -9.42 -43.56 4.95
CA GLY A 170 -10.49 -44.18 5.74
C GLY A 170 -11.82 -43.44 5.75
N TYR A 171 -11.96 -42.32 5.04
CA TYR A 171 -13.23 -41.56 4.95
C TYR A 171 -14.39 -42.40 4.40
N ASP A 172 -14.12 -43.24 3.38
CA ASP A 172 -15.13 -44.15 2.80
C ASP A 172 -15.46 -45.35 3.67
N SER A 173 -14.60 -45.63 4.66
CA SER A 173 -14.77 -46.77 5.56
C SER A 173 -15.65 -46.41 6.77
N ILE A 174 -16.07 -45.15 6.90
CA ILE A 174 -16.99 -44.71 7.96
C ILE A 174 -18.41 -45.19 7.59
N PRO A 175 -19.00 -46.12 8.35
CA PRO A 175 -20.34 -46.62 8.05
C PRO A 175 -21.39 -45.53 8.31
N ARG A 176 -22.44 -45.51 7.48
CA ARG A 176 -23.56 -44.57 7.62
C ARG A 176 -24.34 -44.76 8.93
N GLU A 177 -24.36 -45.98 9.43
CA GLU A 177 -25.08 -46.37 10.64
C GLU A 177 -24.15 -47.18 11.56
N ILE A 178 -24.27 -46.96 12.87
CA ILE A 178 -23.56 -47.69 13.93
C ILE A 178 -24.59 -48.28 14.89
N LYS A 179 -24.26 -49.40 15.55
CA LYS A 179 -25.12 -49.93 16.61
C LYS A 179 -25.19 -48.91 17.76
N ASP A 180 -26.38 -48.68 18.28
CA ASP A 180 -26.59 -47.79 19.41
C ASP A 180 -25.99 -48.42 20.67
N GLN A 181 -24.88 -47.87 21.14
CA GLN A 181 -24.18 -48.35 22.34
C GLN A 181 -24.93 -48.04 23.64
N LYS A 182 -25.99 -47.21 23.58
CA LYS A 182 -26.84 -46.89 24.73
C LYS A 182 -28.15 -47.66 24.75
N ALA A 183 -28.42 -48.45 23.71
CA ALA A 183 -29.56 -49.35 23.73
C ALA A 183 -29.23 -50.51 24.68
N GLU A 184 -30.13 -50.74 25.62
CA GLU A 184 -30.13 -51.91 26.48
C GLU A 184 -31.26 -52.84 26.02
N GLU A 185 -31.06 -54.13 26.25
CA GLU A 185 -32.08 -55.13 25.97
C GLU A 185 -33.33 -54.88 26.84
N PRO A 186 -34.53 -54.85 26.26
CA PRO A 186 -35.76 -54.70 27.03
C PRO A 186 -35.97 -55.86 28.01
N GLU A 187 -36.48 -55.59 29.21
CA GLU A 187 -36.75 -56.63 30.23
C GLU A 187 -37.81 -57.65 29.78
N ASP A 188 -38.61 -57.34 28.76
CA ASP A 188 -39.63 -58.19 28.15
C ASP A 188 -39.18 -58.89 26.86
N TRP A 189 -37.87 -58.90 26.57
CA TRP A 189 -37.32 -59.60 25.41
C TRP A 189 -37.30 -61.12 25.62
N ASP A 190 -37.90 -61.87 24.69
CA ASP A 190 -37.89 -63.34 24.69
C ASP A 190 -37.00 -63.85 23.55
N GLU A 191 -35.80 -64.35 23.90
CA GLU A 191 -34.83 -64.88 22.94
C GLU A 191 -35.31 -66.16 22.21
N GLU A 192 -36.24 -66.93 22.81
CA GLU A 192 -36.73 -68.19 22.24
C GLU A 192 -37.73 -67.93 21.11
N GLU A 193 -38.52 -66.84 21.21
CA GLU A 193 -39.45 -66.40 20.16
C GLU A 193 -38.85 -65.38 19.17
N ASN A 194 -37.99 -64.45 19.64
CA ASN A 194 -37.50 -63.32 18.83
C ASN A 194 -36.03 -63.44 18.39
N GLY A 195 -35.30 -64.42 18.92
CA GLY A 195 -33.87 -64.62 18.66
C GLY A 195 -32.95 -63.73 19.51
N PRO A 196 -31.62 -63.84 19.33
CA PRO A 196 -30.64 -63.08 20.10
C PRO A 196 -30.81 -61.59 19.85
N TRP A 197 -30.90 -60.81 20.93
CA TRP A 197 -31.11 -59.37 20.84
C TRP A 197 -29.94 -58.67 20.14
N GLU A 198 -30.26 -57.77 19.21
CA GLU A 198 -29.27 -56.90 18.56
C GLU A 198 -29.64 -55.43 18.73
N ALA A 199 -28.69 -54.64 19.24
CA ALA A 199 -28.87 -53.20 19.39
C ALA A 199 -29.26 -52.52 18.06
N PRO A 200 -30.25 -51.60 18.08
CA PRO A 200 -30.72 -50.88 16.90
C PRO A 200 -29.59 -50.06 16.27
N LYS A 201 -29.64 -49.90 14.94
CA LYS A 201 -28.67 -49.09 14.21
C LYS A 201 -29.13 -47.62 14.20
N ILE A 202 -28.26 -46.72 14.64
CA ILE A 202 -28.47 -45.27 14.63
C ILE A 202 -27.55 -44.61 13.60
N PRO A 203 -27.93 -43.43 13.05
CA PRO A 203 -27.07 -42.67 12.15
C PRO A 203 -25.73 -42.36 12.80
N ASN A 204 -24.62 -42.66 12.11
CA ASN A 204 -23.28 -42.40 12.61
C ASN A 204 -22.98 -40.89 12.53
N PRO A 205 -22.77 -40.18 13.65
CA PRO A 205 -22.46 -38.75 13.64
C PRO A 205 -21.15 -38.41 12.92
N ALA A 206 -20.25 -39.39 12.76
CA ALA A 206 -18.97 -39.21 12.05
C ALA A 206 -19.11 -39.34 10.52
N TYR A 207 -20.24 -39.82 10.00
CA TYR A 207 -20.48 -39.95 8.57
C TYR A 207 -20.84 -38.59 7.96
N LYS A 208 -19.97 -38.06 7.11
CA LYS A 208 -20.11 -36.72 6.49
C LYS A 208 -20.62 -36.74 5.04
N GLY A 209 -21.13 -37.89 4.56
CA GLY A 209 -21.60 -38.05 3.18
C GLY A 209 -20.47 -38.36 2.19
N PRO A 210 -20.74 -38.36 0.87
CA PRO A 210 -19.69 -38.56 -0.15
C PRO A 210 -18.71 -37.38 -0.14
N TRP A 211 -17.41 -37.69 -0.14
CA TRP A 211 -16.36 -36.68 -0.15
C TRP A 211 -16.43 -35.82 -1.42
N LYS A 212 -16.28 -34.51 -1.24
CA LYS A 212 -16.13 -33.53 -2.32
C LYS A 212 -14.88 -32.70 -2.02
N ALA A 213 -14.01 -32.57 -3.02
CA ALA A 213 -12.85 -31.70 -2.92
C ALA A 213 -13.29 -30.25 -2.68
N LYS A 214 -12.52 -29.52 -1.89
CA LYS A 214 -12.62 -28.07 -1.77
C LYS A 214 -12.27 -27.45 -3.11
N LEU A 215 -13.01 -26.41 -3.50
CA LEU A 215 -12.72 -25.63 -4.70
C LEU A 215 -11.74 -24.50 -4.35
N GLU A 216 -10.70 -24.34 -5.15
CA GLU A 216 -9.78 -23.21 -5.13
C GLU A 216 -9.93 -22.32 -6.37
N LEU A 217 -9.70 -21.03 -6.17
CA LEU A 217 -9.82 -20.03 -7.23
C LEU A 217 -8.63 -20.16 -8.20
N LEU A 218 -8.90 -20.27 -9.50
CA LEU A 218 -7.85 -20.38 -10.50
C LEU A 218 -7.12 -19.03 -10.63
N CYS A 219 -5.86 -18.99 -10.16
CA CYS A 219 -5.01 -17.78 -10.07
C CYS A 219 -4.88 -17.00 -11.40
N PHE A 220 -5.06 -17.67 -12.54
CA PHE A 220 -4.98 -17.07 -13.88
C PHE A 220 -6.07 -16.01 -14.16
N PHE A 221 -7.26 -16.12 -13.56
CA PHE A 221 -8.38 -15.23 -13.87
C PHE A 221 -8.13 -13.78 -13.40
N PHE A 222 -7.45 -13.60 -12.25
CA PHE A 222 -7.16 -12.26 -11.71
C PHE A 222 -6.03 -11.54 -12.47
N CYS A 223 -5.19 -12.25 -13.20
CA CYS A 223 -4.06 -11.63 -13.90
C CYS A 223 -4.50 -10.70 -15.04
N CYS A 224 -5.74 -10.81 -15.54
CA CYS A 224 -6.20 -10.06 -16.71
C CYS A 224 -7.05 -8.81 -16.39
N LEU A 225 -7.41 -8.52 -15.13
CA LEU A 225 -8.52 -7.58 -14.84
C LEU A 225 -8.13 -6.13 -14.44
N ALA A 226 -6.86 -5.74 -14.54
CA ALA A 226 -6.49 -4.34 -14.40
C ALA A 226 -6.21 -3.77 -15.79
N GLU A 227 -7.23 -3.18 -16.42
CA GLU A 227 -7.03 -2.40 -17.64
C GLU A 227 -6.20 -1.17 -17.27
N PHE A 228 -4.99 -1.07 -17.85
CA PHE A 228 -4.15 0.10 -17.70
C PHE A 228 -4.80 1.28 -18.43
N GLU A 229 -5.25 2.27 -17.66
CA GLU A 229 -5.65 3.58 -18.20
C GLU A 229 -4.46 4.54 -18.03
N ASP A 230 -3.93 5.02 -19.17
CA ASP A 230 -2.81 5.98 -19.17
C ASP A 230 -3.35 7.38 -18.87
N ASP A 231 -2.66 8.09 -17.98
CA ASP A 231 -2.90 9.52 -17.77
C ASP A 231 -1.74 10.33 -18.39
N PRO A 232 -1.97 11.02 -19.52
CA PRO A 232 -0.95 11.87 -20.14
C PRO A 232 -0.64 13.14 -19.33
N ASP A 233 -1.53 13.54 -18.42
CA ASP A 233 -1.37 14.69 -17.53
C ASP A 233 -0.89 14.26 -16.12
N LEU A 234 -0.35 13.03 -15.96
CA LEU A 234 0.12 12.49 -14.67
C LEU A 234 1.09 13.42 -13.91
N TYR A 235 1.92 14.17 -14.63
CA TYR A 235 2.88 15.13 -14.06
C TYR A 235 2.22 16.43 -13.57
N VAL A 236 0.99 16.72 -13.99
CA VAL A 236 0.29 17.96 -13.68
C VAL A 236 -0.24 17.89 -12.25
N LEU A 237 0.37 18.68 -11.37
CA LEU A 237 -0.09 18.81 -10.00
C LEU A 237 -1.34 19.69 -9.94
N LYS A 238 -2.13 19.53 -8.87
CA LYS A 238 -3.22 20.46 -8.57
C LYS A 238 -2.67 21.89 -8.52
N PRO A 239 -3.42 22.92 -8.97
CA PRO A 239 -2.95 24.30 -8.99
C PRO A 239 -2.40 24.73 -7.62
N ILE A 240 -1.14 25.16 -7.60
CA ILE A 240 -0.39 25.47 -6.39
C ILE A 240 -0.63 26.93 -6.03
N LYS A 241 -0.94 27.20 -4.76
CA LYS A 241 -1.24 28.54 -4.25
C LYS A 241 -0.55 28.86 -2.93
N TYR A 242 -0.18 27.85 -2.16
CA TYR A 242 0.52 28.04 -0.90
C TYR A 242 1.71 27.10 -0.81
N ILE A 243 2.72 27.55 -0.07
CA ILE A 243 3.83 26.72 0.42
C ILE A 243 3.69 26.62 1.93
N GLY A 244 3.89 25.43 2.49
CA GLY A 244 3.77 25.17 3.91
C GLY A 244 4.98 24.40 4.44
N ILE A 245 5.37 24.71 5.66
CA ILE A 245 6.26 23.88 6.48
C ILE A 245 5.39 23.38 7.62
N GLU A 246 5.19 22.07 7.67
CA GLU A 246 4.52 21.40 8.77
C GLU A 246 5.41 20.25 9.22
N VAL A 247 6.00 20.39 10.41
CA VAL A 247 7.01 19.45 10.91
C VAL A 247 6.88 19.27 12.42
N TRP A 248 7.09 18.03 12.87
CA TRP A 248 7.39 17.73 14.27
C TRP A 248 8.90 17.80 14.49
N GLN A 249 9.34 18.42 15.59
CA GLN A 249 10.74 18.40 15.99
C GLN A 249 10.86 18.10 17.48
N VAL A 250 11.60 17.04 17.82
CA VAL A 250 12.00 16.71 19.20
C VAL A 250 13.07 17.69 19.65
N THR A 251 14.14 17.83 18.87
CA THR A 251 15.18 18.84 19.08
C THR A 251 14.99 19.97 18.07
N SER A 252 14.84 21.21 18.53
CA SER A 252 14.62 22.38 17.68
C SER A 252 15.92 22.98 17.13
N ARG A 253 15.82 24.08 16.34
CA ARG A 253 16.89 24.79 15.62
C ARG A 253 17.24 24.28 14.22
N SER A 254 16.26 23.72 13.53
CA SER A 254 16.34 23.60 12.08
C SER A 254 16.01 24.94 11.43
N SER A 255 16.87 25.39 10.53
CA SER A 255 16.71 26.61 9.74
C SER A 255 16.39 26.25 8.30
N LEU A 256 15.27 26.74 7.79
CA LEU A 256 14.85 26.61 6.39
C LEU A 256 14.88 28.00 5.73
N GLU A 257 15.58 28.12 4.61
CA GLU A 257 15.66 29.36 3.80
C GLU A 257 15.19 29.11 2.35
#